data_AF-A0A7C9EYU4-F1
#
_entry.id   AF-A0A7C9EYU4-F1
#
_cell.length_a   1.000
_cell.length_b   1.000
_cell.length_c   1.000
_cell.angle_alpha   90.00
_cell.angle_beta   90.00
_cell.angle_gamma   90.00
#
_symmetry.space_group_name_H-M   'P 1'
#
loop_
_entity.id
_entity.type
_entity.pdbx_description
1 polymer ?
#
loop_
_entity_poly.entity_id
_entity_poly.type
_entity_poly.pdbx_seq_one_letter_code
_entity_poly.pdbx_strand_id
1 'polypeptide(L)'
;SNDTFPTVMHIAAAREIHSRLLPNLKNLHSSLHAKSVEFKDIIKIGRTHTQDATPLTLGQEFSGYSTQVKYGIDRVVGTLPHMYQLAQGGTAVGTGLNTKKGFDVKIAAAVAEETSLPFVTAENKFE
;
A
#
# COMPACT_ATOMS: atom_id res chain seq x y z
N SER A 1 -3.10 0.52 -26.02
CA SER A 1 -1.77 0.26 -25.41
C SER A 1 -1.39 1.40 -24.48
N ASN A 2 -1.34 2.64 -24.97
CA ASN A 2 -0.78 3.78 -24.24
C ASN A 2 -1.58 4.14 -22.98
N ASP A 3 -2.92 4.08 -23.03
CA ASP A 3 -3.79 4.26 -21.85
C ASP A 3 -4.14 2.94 -21.15
N THR A 4 -4.14 1.83 -21.90
CA THR A 4 -4.46 0.48 -21.41
C THR A 4 -3.39 -0.10 -20.50
N PHE A 5 -2.11 0.08 -20.85
CA PHE A 5 -1.01 -0.53 -20.12
C PHE A 5 -0.78 0.11 -18.75
N PRO A 6 -0.77 1.46 -18.60
CA PRO A 6 -0.74 2.09 -17.28
C PRO A 6 -1.95 1.69 -16.43
N THR A 7 -3.14 1.58 -17.06
CA THR A 7 -4.35 1.12 -16.38
C THR A 7 -4.18 -0.27 -15.78
N VAL A 8 -3.70 -1.26 -16.55
CA VAL A 8 -3.51 -2.62 -16.02
C VAL A 8 -2.38 -2.68 -14.99
N MET A 9 -1.34 -1.85 -15.11
CA MET A 9 -0.29 -1.73 -14.10
C MET A 9 -0.86 -1.28 -12.76
N HIS A 10 -1.69 -0.23 -12.75
CA HIS A 10 -2.34 0.28 -11.55
C HIS A 10 -3.28 -0.76 -10.92
N ILE A 11 -4.09 -1.43 -11.76
CA ILE A 11 -5.01 -2.48 -11.31
C ILE A 11 -4.24 -3.63 -10.66
N ALA A 12 -3.21 -4.16 -11.32
CA ALA A 12 -2.42 -5.28 -10.82
C ALA A 12 -1.73 -4.93 -9.49
N ALA A 13 -1.09 -3.76 -9.42
CA ALA A 13 -0.40 -3.30 -8.21
C ALA A 13 -1.37 -3.15 -7.02
N ALA A 14 -2.50 -2.46 -7.22
CA ALA A 14 -3.47 -2.26 -6.15
C ALA A 14 -4.09 -3.58 -5.68
N ARG A 15 -4.34 -4.54 -6.58
CA ARG A 15 -4.85 -5.88 -6.21
C ARG A 15 -3.83 -6.67 -5.39
N GLU A 16 -2.56 -6.70 -5.78
CA GLU A 16 -1.51 -7.38 -5.00
C GLU A 16 -1.30 -6.73 -3.63
N ILE A 17 -1.35 -5.39 -3.57
CA ILE A 17 -1.25 -4.65 -2.31
C ILE A 17 -2.39 -5.04 -1.35
N HIS A 18 -3.62 -5.07 -1.85
CA HIS A 18 -4.81 -5.40 -1.04
C HIS A 18 -4.92 -6.86 -0.65
N SER A 19 -4.72 -7.76 -1.60
CA SER A 19 -4.97 -9.19 -1.38
C SER A 19 -3.82 -9.91 -0.71
N ARG A 20 -2.58 -9.41 -0.86
CA ARG A 20 -1.38 -10.10 -0.39
C ARG A 20 -0.54 -9.25 0.55
N LEU A 21 -0.13 -8.06 0.16
CA LEU A 21 0.84 -7.30 0.96
C LEU A 21 0.27 -6.82 2.30
N LEU A 22 -0.83 -6.08 2.28
CA LEU A 22 -1.41 -5.47 3.48
C LEU A 22 -1.87 -6.53 4.51
N PRO A 23 -2.54 -7.63 4.13
CA PRO A 23 -2.91 -8.67 5.09
C PRO A 23 -1.67 -9.29 5.77
N ASN A 24 -0.61 -9.57 5.00
CA ASN A 24 0.61 -10.15 5.56
C ASN A 24 1.38 -9.17 6.45
N LEU A 25 1.44 -7.88 6.10
CA LEU A 25 2.02 -6.87 6.98
C LEU A 25 1.22 -6.70 8.27
N LYS A 26 -0.12 -6.74 8.20
CA LYS A 26 -0.98 -6.71 9.40
C LYS A 26 -0.77 -7.93 10.30
N ASN A 27 -0.59 -9.11 9.71
CA ASN A 27 -0.27 -10.33 10.46
C ASN A 27 1.11 -10.22 11.15
N LEU A 28 2.12 -9.74 10.42
CA LEU A 28 3.46 -9.51 10.96
C LEU A 28 3.44 -8.49 12.11
N HIS A 29 2.77 -7.35 11.91
CA HIS A 29 2.57 -6.34 12.95
C HIS A 29 1.93 -6.93 14.20
N SER A 30 0.83 -7.67 14.04
CA SER A 30 0.10 -8.26 15.17
C SER A 30 0.97 -9.27 15.93
N SER A 31 1.76 -10.07 15.23
CA SER A 31 2.68 -11.05 15.82
C SER A 31 3.82 -10.36 16.59
N LEU A 32 4.44 -9.32 16.02
CA LEU A 32 5.49 -8.54 16.68
C LEU A 32 4.94 -7.79 17.90
N HIS A 33 3.74 -7.22 17.80
CA HIS A 33 3.08 -6.55 18.91
C HIS A 33 2.78 -7.52 20.06
N ALA A 34 2.24 -8.70 19.76
CA ALA A 34 1.99 -9.73 20.76
C ALA A 34 3.28 -10.12 21.51
N LYS A 35 4.40 -10.30 20.77
CA LYS A 35 5.70 -10.57 21.39
C LYS A 35 6.25 -9.40 22.20
N SER A 36 6.02 -8.16 21.78
CA SER A 36 6.36 -6.98 22.59
C SER A 36 5.66 -7.00 23.96
N VAL A 37 4.39 -7.42 24.01
CA VAL A 37 3.62 -7.56 25.26
C VAL A 37 4.11 -8.75 26.08
N GLU A 38 4.32 -9.92 25.45
CA GLU A 38 4.84 -11.14 26.11
C GLU A 38 6.21 -10.91 26.75
N PHE A 39 7.07 -10.11 26.12
CA PHE A 39 8.45 -9.88 26.56
C PHE A 39 8.62 -8.62 27.43
N LYS A 40 7.52 -8.00 27.89
CA LYS A 40 7.56 -6.74 28.63
C LYS A 40 8.39 -6.79 29.92
N ASP A 41 8.48 -7.97 30.55
CA ASP A 41 9.14 -8.16 31.85
C ASP A 41 10.58 -8.71 31.73
N ILE A 42 11.05 -9.03 30.51
CA ILE A 42 12.41 -9.57 30.27
C ILE A 42 13.40 -8.41 30.13
N ILE A 43 14.23 -8.17 31.14
CA ILE A 43 15.29 -7.16 31.10
C ILE A 43 16.50 -7.71 30.31
N LYS A 44 17.05 -6.91 29.39
CA LYS A 44 18.25 -7.23 28.60
C LYS A 44 19.22 -6.05 28.55
N ILE A 45 20.47 -6.32 28.18
CA ILE A 45 21.46 -5.28 27.89
C ILE A 45 21.16 -4.61 26.54
N GLY A 46 21.18 -3.28 26.50
CA GLY A 46 21.13 -2.52 25.25
C GLY A 46 22.45 -2.61 24.49
N ARG A 47 22.42 -2.33 23.18
CA ARG A 47 23.64 -2.19 22.37
C ARG A 47 23.59 -0.97 21.47
N THR A 48 24.57 -0.08 21.60
CA THR A 48 24.80 1.05 20.70
C THR A 48 26.22 0.95 20.15
N HIS A 49 26.41 1.19 18.84
CA HIS A 49 27.69 0.88 18.18
C HIS A 49 28.16 -0.56 18.42
N THR A 50 27.20 -1.50 18.53
CA THR A 50 27.39 -2.92 18.90
C THR A 50 28.09 -3.18 20.26
N GLN A 51 28.35 -2.15 21.06
CA GLN A 51 28.89 -2.26 22.42
C GLN A 51 27.77 -2.23 23.47
N ASP A 52 28.05 -2.78 24.66
CA ASP A 52 27.12 -2.80 25.77
C ASP A 52 26.69 -1.38 26.20
N ALA A 53 25.40 -1.22 26.50
CA ALA A 53 24.78 0.04 26.90
C ALA A 53 23.86 -0.16 28.11
N THR A 54 23.05 0.85 28.45
CA THR A 54 22.08 0.75 29.55
C THR A 54 20.97 -0.28 29.27
N PRO A 55 20.36 -0.89 30.31
CA PRO A 55 19.30 -1.88 30.14
C PRO A 55 18.00 -1.32 29.55
N LEU A 56 17.28 -2.21 28.88
CA LEU A 56 15.89 -2.04 28.43
C LEU A 56 15.17 -3.39 28.49
N THR A 57 13.86 -3.43 28.32
CA THR A 57 13.14 -4.71 28.21
C THR A 57 13.18 -5.22 26.76
N LEU A 58 13.16 -6.54 26.58
CA LEU A 58 13.03 -7.15 25.26
C LEU A 58 11.70 -6.75 24.60
N GLY A 59 10.66 -6.53 25.41
CA GLY A 59 9.39 -5.96 24.96
C GLY A 59 9.54 -4.56 24.35
N GLN A 60 10.36 -3.68 24.94
CA GLN A 60 10.66 -2.35 24.38
C GLN A 60 11.38 -2.46 23.03
N GLU A 61 12.36 -3.36 22.90
CA GLU A 61 13.04 -3.61 21.62
C GLU A 61 12.05 -4.05 20.53
N PHE A 62 11.18 -5.02 20.83
CA PHE A 62 10.16 -5.51 19.88
C PHE A 62 9.10 -4.46 19.55
N SER A 63 8.84 -3.53 20.46
CA SER A 63 7.92 -2.40 20.19
C SER A 63 8.44 -1.51 19.06
N GLY A 64 9.76 -1.37 18.93
CA GLY A 64 10.40 -0.68 17.81
C GLY A 64 10.10 -1.38 16.47
N TYR A 65 10.30 -2.70 16.41
CA TYR A 65 10.02 -3.49 15.20
C TYR A 65 8.53 -3.43 14.81
N SER A 66 7.64 -3.59 15.80
CA SER A 66 6.19 -3.47 15.58
C SER A 66 5.84 -2.10 15.00
N THR A 67 6.40 -1.02 15.56
CA THR A 67 6.15 0.35 15.09
C THR A 67 6.65 0.57 13.66
N GLN A 68 7.81 0.01 13.29
CA GLN A 68 8.30 0.07 11.92
C GLN A 68 7.33 -0.55 10.92
N VAL A 69 6.77 -1.73 11.23
CA VAL A 69 5.78 -2.40 10.37
C VAL A 69 4.48 -1.60 10.29
N LYS A 70 4.01 -1.04 11.41
CA LYS A 70 2.85 -0.14 11.44
C LYS A 70 3.04 1.04 10.47
N TYR A 71 4.16 1.76 10.58
CA TYR A 71 4.44 2.88 9.67
C TYR A 71 4.68 2.43 8.23
N GLY A 72 5.17 1.20 8.00
CA GLY A 72 5.23 0.61 6.67
C GLY A 72 3.84 0.45 6.05
N ILE A 73 2.87 -0.05 6.83
CA ILE A 73 1.46 -0.15 6.40
C ILE A 73 0.91 1.24 6.07
N ASP A 74 1.11 2.22 6.94
CA ASP A 74 0.59 3.58 6.76
C ASP A 74 1.14 4.22 5.46
N ARG A 75 2.43 4.02 5.18
CA ARG A 75 3.07 4.49 3.94
C ARG A 75 2.47 3.86 2.70
N VAL A 76 2.28 2.54 2.69
CA VAL A 76 1.67 1.83 1.56
C VAL A 76 0.22 2.28 1.36
N VAL A 77 -0.56 2.42 2.43
CA VAL A 77 -1.94 2.90 2.34
C VAL A 77 -1.99 4.34 1.81
N GLY A 78 -1.03 5.19 2.21
CA GLY A 78 -0.92 6.56 1.76
C GLY A 78 -0.71 6.71 0.23
N THR A 79 -0.19 5.70 -0.47
CA THR A 79 -0.01 5.77 -1.93
C THR A 79 -1.24 5.31 -2.72
N LEU A 80 -2.16 4.56 -2.10
CA LEU A 80 -3.29 3.94 -2.79
C LEU A 80 -4.25 4.92 -3.49
N PRO A 81 -4.58 6.11 -2.94
CA PRO A 81 -5.47 7.06 -3.62
C PRO A 81 -5.01 7.42 -5.04
N HIS A 82 -3.70 7.55 -5.26
CA HIS A 82 -3.13 7.83 -6.59
C HIS A 82 -3.15 6.59 -7.48
N MET A 83 -2.98 5.40 -6.90
CA MET A 83 -3.02 4.13 -7.64
C MET A 83 -4.42 3.78 -8.14
N TYR A 84 -5.46 4.34 -7.53
CA TYR A 84 -6.83 4.14 -7.99
C TYR A 84 -7.21 4.97 -9.20
N GLN A 85 -6.37 5.91 -9.62
CA GLN A 85 -6.61 6.72 -10.82
C GLN A 85 -6.18 5.96 -12.07
N LEU A 86 -7.12 5.75 -13.00
CA LEU A 86 -6.90 4.98 -14.23
C LEU A 86 -6.77 5.89 -15.46
N ALA A 87 -5.79 5.59 -16.31
CA ALA A 87 -5.54 6.31 -17.55
C ALA A 87 -6.54 5.98 -18.68
N GLN A 88 -7.26 4.86 -18.57
CA GLN A 88 -8.14 4.35 -19.62
C GLN A 88 -9.13 5.41 -20.12
N GLY A 89 -9.17 5.59 -21.44
CA GLY A 89 -9.95 6.64 -22.10
C GLY A 89 -9.12 7.84 -22.53
N GLY A 90 -7.85 7.94 -22.12
CA GLY A 90 -6.87 8.91 -22.66
C GLY A 90 -6.38 8.57 -24.07
N THR A 91 -6.55 7.31 -24.51
CA THR A 91 -6.14 6.78 -25.81
C THR A 91 -4.66 6.99 -26.15
N ALA A 92 -4.34 7.53 -27.33
CA ALA A 92 -2.98 7.53 -27.85
C ALA A 92 -2.06 8.53 -27.13
N VAL A 93 -2.59 9.70 -26.76
CA VAL A 93 -1.82 10.86 -26.27
C VAL A 93 -2.53 11.64 -25.16
N GLY A 94 -3.54 11.06 -24.52
CA GLY A 94 -4.29 11.70 -23.42
C GLY A 94 -5.52 12.51 -23.84
N THR A 95 -5.72 12.76 -25.13
CA THR A 95 -6.84 13.61 -25.62
C THR A 95 -8.20 12.92 -25.61
N GLY A 96 -8.24 11.58 -25.53
CA GLY A 96 -9.47 10.80 -25.65
C GLY A 96 -10.05 10.73 -27.08
N LEU A 97 -9.28 11.12 -28.10
CA LEU A 97 -9.66 10.92 -29.50
C LEU A 97 -9.92 9.43 -29.76
N ASN A 98 -10.92 9.13 -30.58
CA ASN A 98 -11.44 7.78 -30.86
C ASN A 98 -12.15 7.09 -29.68
N THR A 99 -12.50 7.82 -28.61
CA THR A 99 -13.30 7.32 -27.50
C THR A 99 -14.65 8.04 -27.40
N LYS A 100 -15.70 7.34 -26.95
CA LYS A 100 -17.02 7.95 -26.70
C LYS A 100 -16.99 8.76 -25.40
N LYS A 101 -17.68 9.91 -25.38
CA LYS A 101 -17.83 10.72 -24.16
C LYS A 101 -18.38 9.89 -23.00
N GLY A 102 -17.69 9.94 -21.85
CA GLY A 102 -18.06 9.22 -20.63
C GLY A 102 -17.65 7.74 -20.60
N PHE A 103 -16.89 7.26 -21.59
CA PHE A 103 -16.33 5.91 -21.56
C PHE A 103 -15.37 5.69 -20.38
N ASP A 104 -14.51 6.66 -20.10
CA ASP A 104 -13.49 6.64 -19.06
C ASP A 104 -14.09 6.46 -17.64
N VAL A 105 -15.14 7.22 -17.32
CA VAL A 105 -15.89 7.07 -16.06
C VAL A 105 -16.54 5.69 -15.97
N LYS A 106 -17.15 5.20 -17.06
CA LYS A 106 -17.86 3.92 -17.08
C LYS A 106 -16.91 2.73 -16.95
N ILE A 107 -15.75 2.76 -17.62
CA ILE A 107 -14.78 1.68 -17.53
C ILE A 107 -14.12 1.65 -16.15
N ALA A 108 -13.81 2.82 -15.56
CA ALA A 108 -13.29 2.87 -14.20
C ALA A 108 -14.31 2.31 -13.19
N ALA A 109 -15.60 2.65 -13.34
CA ALA A 109 -16.68 2.10 -12.51
C ALA A 109 -16.81 0.58 -12.65
N ALA A 110 -16.74 0.05 -13.87
CA ALA A 110 -16.79 -1.40 -14.12
C ALA A 110 -15.60 -2.13 -13.49
N VAL A 111 -14.39 -1.54 -13.57
CA VAL A 111 -13.20 -2.09 -12.90
C VAL A 111 -13.35 -2.03 -11.38
N ALA A 112 -13.90 -0.94 -10.84
CA ALA A 112 -14.14 -0.80 -9.41
C ALA A 112 -15.12 -1.86 -8.89
N GLU A 113 -16.20 -2.11 -9.63
CA GLU A 113 -17.18 -3.16 -9.34
C GLU A 113 -16.52 -4.56 -9.36
N GLU A 114 -15.83 -4.90 -10.45
CA GLU A 114 -15.19 -6.22 -10.64
C GLU A 114 -14.12 -6.51 -9.57
N THR A 115 -13.35 -5.49 -9.18
CA THR A 115 -12.24 -5.66 -8.23
C THR A 115 -12.63 -5.39 -6.79
N SER A 116 -13.80 -4.80 -6.54
CA SER A 116 -14.21 -4.26 -5.22
C SER A 116 -13.19 -3.26 -4.64
N LEU A 117 -12.46 -2.55 -5.51
CA LEU A 117 -11.51 -1.51 -5.14
C LEU A 117 -11.99 -0.15 -5.69
N PRO A 118 -11.71 0.98 -5.02
CA PRO A 118 -12.30 2.28 -5.35
C PRO A 118 -11.61 2.97 -6.54
N PHE A 119 -11.49 2.27 -7.67
CA PHE A 119 -10.91 2.83 -8.90
C PHE A 119 -11.77 3.96 -9.47
N VAL A 120 -11.10 4.99 -9.98
CA VAL A 120 -11.69 6.17 -10.61
C VAL A 120 -10.91 6.53 -11.88
N THR A 121 -11.53 7.32 -12.76
CA THR A 121 -10.82 7.90 -13.92
C THR A 121 -9.83 8.95 -13.43
N ALA A 122 -8.60 8.99 -13.98
CA ALA A 122 -7.62 10.01 -13.62
C ALA A 122 -8.09 11.42 -13.99
N GLU A 123 -7.78 12.43 -13.16
CA GLU A 123 -8.21 13.82 -13.43
C GLU A 123 -7.57 14.37 -14.71
N ASN A 124 -6.29 14.08 -14.92
CA ASN A 124 -5.52 14.47 -16.08
C ASN A 124 -5.00 13.21 -16.79
N LYS A 125 -5.23 13.08 -18.11
CA LYS A 125 -4.80 11.92 -18.91
C LYS A 125 -3.44 12.10 -19.59
N PHE A 126 -2.82 13.27 -19.43
CA PHE A 126 -1.49 13.60 -19.94
C PHE A 126 -0.38 13.32 -18.93
N GLU A 127 -0.71 13.37 -17.64
CA GLU A 127 0.14 12.87 -16.54
C GLU A 127 0.08 11.34 -16.49
#